data_AF-A0A956WLJ0-F1
#
_entry.id   AF-A0A956WLJ0-F1
#
_cell.length_a   1.000
_cell.length_b   1.000
_cell.length_c   1.000
_cell.angle_alpha   90.00
_cell.angle_beta   90.00
_cell.angle_gamma   90.00
#
_symmetry.space_group_name_H-M   'P 1'
#
loop_
_entity.id
_entity.type
_entity.pdbx_description
1 polymer ?
#
loop_
_entity_poly.entity_id
_entity_poly.type
_entity_poly.pdbx_seq_one_letter_code
_entity_poly.pdbx_strand_id
1 'polypeptide(L)'
;MPAAMARPTIIIDGQPCCTPPGSPTVSEADAAAYAAWFKALADPTRIRILNLLAQSSEPVCVCDITDQFPLGQPTISHHLKVLRDVRFVVAERRGTFMHYQVNQACLAELPEAARRILNV
;
A
#
# COMPACT_ATOMS: atom_id res chain seq x y z
N MET A 1 0.22 -12.46 -34.00
CA MET A 1 1.27 -11.69 -33.30
C MET A 1 1.49 -10.40 -34.08
N PRO A 2 1.13 -9.20 -33.59
CA PRO A 2 1.45 -7.98 -34.32
C PRO A 2 2.93 -7.64 -34.13
N ALA A 3 3.59 -7.33 -35.23
CA ALA A 3 4.98 -6.91 -35.28
C ALA A 3 5.16 -5.56 -34.56
N ALA A 4 6.16 -5.48 -33.67
CA ALA A 4 6.61 -4.23 -33.09
C ALA A 4 7.14 -3.31 -34.22
N MET A 5 6.36 -2.30 -34.60
CA MET A 5 6.81 -1.26 -35.52
C MET A 5 7.93 -0.46 -34.83
N ALA A 6 9.15 -0.55 -35.35
CA ALA A 6 10.27 0.27 -34.89
C ALA A 6 9.91 1.76 -35.03
N ARG A 7 9.96 2.51 -33.93
CA ARG A 7 9.70 3.96 -33.92
C ARG A 7 10.77 4.67 -34.77
N PRO A 8 10.40 5.50 -35.75
CA PRO A 8 11.39 6.25 -36.53
C PRO A 8 12.14 7.23 -35.63
N THR A 9 13.46 7.20 -35.68
CA THR A 9 14.31 8.20 -35.04
C THR A 9 14.25 9.48 -35.87
N ILE A 10 13.39 10.41 -35.47
CA ILE A 10 13.40 11.76 -36.04
C ILE A 10 14.60 12.50 -35.43
N ILE A 11 15.42 13.12 -36.26
CA ILE A 11 16.53 13.98 -35.83
C ILE A 11 16.07 15.42 -36.05
N ILE A 12 16.05 16.22 -34.98
CA ILE A 12 15.75 17.66 -35.02
C ILE A 12 17.02 18.39 -34.54
N ASP A 13 17.52 19.35 -35.33
CA ASP A 13 18.74 20.13 -35.02
C ASP A 13 19.99 19.29 -34.71
N GLY A 14 20.19 18.18 -35.43
CA GLY A 14 21.37 17.30 -35.23
C GLY A 14 21.33 16.44 -33.97
N GLN A 15 20.22 16.47 -33.22
CA GLN A 15 20.00 15.65 -32.03
C GLN A 15 18.84 14.67 -32.26
N PRO A 16 18.98 13.37 -31.93
CA PRO A 16 17.85 12.45 -31.93
C PRO A 16 16.77 12.98 -30.99
N CYS A 17 15.56 13.23 -31.50
CA CYS A 17 14.48 13.87 -30.75
C CYS A 17 13.88 12.97 -29.65
N CYS A 18 14.28 11.71 -29.58
CA CYS A 18 13.77 10.72 -28.65
C CYS A 18 14.90 9.87 -28.08
N THR A 19 15.47 10.30 -26.96
CA THR A 19 16.24 9.40 -26.08
C THR A 19 15.24 8.59 -25.27
N PRO A 20 15.19 7.26 -25.38
CA PRO A 20 14.27 6.47 -24.57
C PRO A 20 14.64 6.63 -23.09
N PRO A 21 13.65 6.82 -22.20
CA PRO A 21 13.93 6.71 -20.78
C PRO A 21 14.49 5.30 -20.49
N GLY A 22 15.30 5.17 -19.43
CA GLY A 22 15.80 3.87 -18.99
C GLY A 22 14.68 2.87 -18.74
N SER A 23 15.04 1.60 -18.58
CA SER A 23 14.07 0.55 -18.23
C SER A 23 13.67 0.62 -16.75
N PRO A 24 12.43 0.23 -16.39
CA PRO A 24 12.02 0.14 -15.00
C PRO A 24 12.93 -0.82 -14.23
N THR A 25 13.35 -0.41 -13.03
CA THR A 25 14.24 -1.17 -12.16
C THR A 25 13.51 -2.08 -11.18
N VAL A 26 12.21 -1.84 -10.97
CA VAL A 26 11.34 -2.63 -10.09
C VAL A 26 10.74 -3.80 -10.88
N SER A 27 10.74 -4.98 -10.28
CA SER A 27 10.15 -6.17 -10.90
C SER A 27 8.62 -6.04 -11.04
N GLU A 28 8.00 -6.72 -12.00
CA GLU A 28 6.54 -6.69 -12.17
C GLU A 28 5.81 -7.21 -10.93
N ALA A 29 6.38 -8.21 -10.25
CA ALA A 29 5.82 -8.78 -9.02
C ALA A 29 5.83 -7.76 -7.87
N ASP A 30 6.96 -7.05 -7.69
CA ASP A 30 7.07 -6.00 -6.66
C ASP A 30 6.15 -4.83 -6.97
N ALA A 31 6.07 -4.42 -8.23
CA ALA A 31 5.16 -3.35 -8.67
C ALA A 31 3.69 -3.70 -8.37
N ALA A 32 3.28 -4.95 -8.61
CA ALA A 32 1.94 -5.43 -8.28
C ALA A 32 1.69 -5.44 -6.76
N ALA A 33 2.67 -5.87 -5.97
CA ALA A 33 2.58 -5.84 -4.51
C ALA A 33 2.44 -4.41 -3.96
N TYR A 34 3.29 -3.49 -4.43
CA TYR A 34 3.23 -2.07 -4.03
C TYR A 34 1.92 -1.42 -4.46
N ALA A 35 1.44 -1.70 -5.67
CA ALA A 35 0.13 -1.21 -6.11
C ALA A 35 -1.02 -1.69 -5.19
N ALA A 36 -0.97 -2.94 -4.72
CA ALA A 36 -1.94 -3.45 -3.75
C ALA A 36 -1.85 -2.71 -2.41
N TRP A 37 -0.64 -2.43 -1.93
CA TRP A 37 -0.43 -1.63 -0.71
C TRP A 37 -1.00 -0.22 -0.84
N PHE A 38 -0.65 0.51 -1.91
CA PHE A 38 -1.17 1.85 -2.13
C PHE A 38 -2.69 1.87 -2.30
N LYS A 39 -3.27 0.86 -2.97
CA LYS A 39 -4.73 0.72 -3.07
C LYS A 39 -5.37 0.51 -1.69
N ALA A 40 -4.75 -0.28 -0.82
CA ALA A 40 -5.19 -0.45 0.56
C ALA A 40 -4.98 0.81 1.41
N LEU A 41 -4.11 1.73 1.05
CA LEU A 41 -3.90 2.99 1.77
C LEU A 41 -4.68 4.17 1.19
N ALA A 42 -5.20 4.06 -0.04
CA ALA A 42 -5.94 5.11 -0.75
C ALA A 42 -7.37 5.37 -0.21
N ASP A 43 -7.56 5.30 1.11
CA ASP A 43 -8.83 5.58 1.78
C ASP A 43 -8.60 6.28 3.11
N PRO A 44 -9.32 7.38 3.37
CA PRO A 44 -9.07 8.21 4.54
C PRO A 44 -9.38 7.49 5.86
N THR A 45 -10.39 6.61 5.89
CA THR A 45 -10.74 5.84 7.09
C THR A 45 -9.63 4.85 7.42
N ARG A 46 -9.10 4.14 6.42
CA ARG A 46 -8.00 3.18 6.62
C ARG A 46 -6.73 3.85 7.12
N ILE A 47 -6.38 5.04 6.60
CA ILE A 47 -5.26 5.83 7.12
C ILE A 47 -5.48 6.21 8.59
N ARG A 48 -6.69 6.67 8.95
CA ARG A 48 -7.02 7.02 10.33
C ARG A 48 -6.98 5.81 11.27
N ILE A 49 -7.47 4.64 10.84
CA ILE A 49 -7.38 3.39 11.61
C ILE A 49 -5.93 3.02 11.85
N LEU A 50 -5.08 3.05 10.81
CA LEU A 50 -3.65 2.75 10.97
C LEU A 50 -2.97 3.72 11.94
N ASN A 51 -3.27 5.02 11.84
CA ASN A 51 -2.73 6.01 12.76
C ASN A 51 -3.17 5.74 14.22
N LEU A 52 -4.43 5.38 14.45
CA LEU A 52 -4.93 5.01 15.79
C LEU A 52 -4.17 3.80 16.34
N LEU A 53 -4.03 2.75 15.53
CA LEU A 53 -3.34 1.54 15.94
C LEU A 53 -1.83 1.77 16.13
N ALA A 54 -1.21 2.68 15.37
CA ALA A 54 0.22 3.01 15.48
C ALA A 54 0.56 3.77 16.76
N GLN A 55 -0.40 4.54 17.29
CA GLN A 55 -0.26 5.25 18.56
C GLN A 55 -0.50 4.35 19.78
N SER A 56 -1.09 3.17 19.56
CA SER A 56 -1.41 2.23 20.63
C SER A 56 -0.22 1.29 20.90
N SER A 57 0.22 1.19 22.15
CA SER A 57 1.28 0.26 22.57
C SER A 57 0.82 -1.20 22.61
N GLU A 58 -0.49 -1.42 22.76
CA GLU A 58 -1.10 -2.74 22.88
C GLU A 58 -2.13 -2.99 21.77
N PRO A 59 -2.46 -4.26 21.47
CA PRO A 59 -3.53 -4.60 20.53
C PRO A 59 -4.89 -4.03 20.98
N VAL A 60 -5.57 -3.33 20.06
CA VAL A 60 -6.83 -2.61 20.33
C VAL A 60 -8.03 -3.47 19.93
N CYS A 61 -9.06 -3.54 20.77
CA CYS A 61 -10.27 -4.30 20.46
C CYS A 61 -11.04 -3.68 19.28
N VAL A 62 -11.70 -4.52 18.47
CA VAL A 62 -12.58 -4.06 17.38
C VAL A 62 -13.70 -3.12 17.84
N CYS A 63 -14.20 -3.30 19.07
CA CYS A 63 -15.21 -2.43 19.66
C CYS A 63 -14.64 -1.03 19.87
N ASP A 64 -13.50 -0.91 20.53
CA ASP A 64 -12.83 0.37 20.78
C ASP A 64 -12.45 1.07 19.48
N ILE A 65 -12.02 0.32 18.45
CA ILE A 65 -11.77 0.90 17.12
C ILE A 65 -13.07 1.46 16.55
N THR A 66 -14.17 0.70 16.60
CA THR A 66 -15.45 1.13 16.02
C THR A 66 -15.97 2.41 16.68
N ASP A 67 -15.82 2.54 18.00
CA ASP A 67 -16.28 3.71 18.76
C ASP A 67 -15.56 5.01 18.39
N GLN A 68 -14.37 4.93 17.77
CA GLN A 68 -13.61 6.10 17.31
C GLN A 68 -14.05 6.65 15.95
N PHE A 69 -14.99 5.98 15.28
CA PHE A 69 -15.47 6.37 13.95
C PHE A 69 -16.99 6.49 13.91
N PRO A 70 -17.54 7.41 13.11
CA PRO A 70 -18.99 7.51 12.91
C PRO A 70 -19.54 6.40 11.98
N LEU A 71 -18.89 5.23 11.95
CA LEU A 71 -19.16 4.13 11.03
C LEU A 71 -19.57 2.89 11.81
N GLY A 72 -20.46 2.09 11.22
CA GLY A 72 -20.86 0.81 11.82
C GLY A 72 -19.73 -0.22 11.82
N GLN A 73 -19.80 -1.16 12.76
CA GLN A 73 -18.89 -2.29 12.89
C GLN A 73 -18.67 -3.09 11.58
N PRO A 74 -19.68 -3.34 10.70
CA PRO A 74 -19.46 -4.05 9.44
C PRO A 74 -18.48 -3.31 8.51
N THR A 75 -18.57 -1.98 8.45
CA THR A 75 -17.70 -1.13 7.62
C THR A 75 -16.27 -1.12 8.17
N ILE A 76 -16.11 -0.96 9.49
CA ILE A 76 -14.80 -1.02 10.14
C ILE A 76 -14.16 -2.40 9.97
N SER A 77 -14.92 -3.47 10.12
CA SER A 77 -14.43 -4.84 9.90
C SER A 77 -13.97 -5.06 8.46
N HIS A 78 -14.67 -4.47 7.48
CA HIS A 78 -14.24 -4.51 6.07
C HIS A 78 -12.91 -3.78 5.87
N HIS A 79 -12.76 -2.58 6.42
CA HIS A 79 -11.51 -1.82 6.36
C HIS A 79 -10.34 -2.58 7.00
N LEU A 80 -10.56 -3.18 8.18
CA LEU A 80 -9.55 -4.00 8.87
C LEU A 80 -9.19 -5.26 8.08
N LYS A 81 -10.15 -5.89 7.40
CA LYS A 81 -9.88 -7.02 6.51
C LYS A 81 -8.97 -6.60 5.35
N VAL A 82 -9.27 -5.50 4.66
CA VAL A 82 -8.45 -4.99 3.56
C VAL A 82 -7.02 -4.71 4.04
N LEU A 83 -6.86 -4.05 5.20
CA LEU A 83 -5.54 -3.77 5.78
C LEU A 83 -4.78 -5.04 6.19
N ARG A 84 -5.50 -6.07 6.64
CA ARG A 84 -4.90 -7.37 6.99
C ARG A 84 -4.46 -8.14 5.75
N ASP A 85 -5.21 -8.08 4.67
CA ASP A 85 -4.90 -8.78 3.42
C ASP A 85 -3.57 -8.28 2.81
N VAL A 86 -3.26 -6.99 2.97
CA VAL A 86 -1.96 -6.40 2.62
C VAL A 86 -0.93 -6.42 3.76
N ARG A 87 -1.25 -7.08 4.88
CA ARG A 87 -0.41 -7.27 6.08
C ARG A 87 0.00 -6.01 6.84
N PHE A 88 -0.70 -4.89 6.67
CA PHE A 88 -0.44 -3.67 7.46
C PHE A 88 -0.90 -3.80 8.91
N VAL A 89 -1.88 -4.64 9.19
CA VAL A 89 -2.35 -4.95 10.54
C VAL A 89 -2.33 -6.45 10.79
N VAL A 90 -2.06 -6.81 12.04
CA VAL A 90 -2.22 -8.17 12.56
C VAL A 90 -3.47 -8.22 13.42
N ALA A 91 -4.15 -9.36 13.42
CA ALA A 91 -5.34 -9.60 14.22
C ALA A 91 -5.11 -10.79 15.14
N GLU A 92 -5.41 -10.62 16.43
CA GLU A 92 -5.29 -11.67 17.44
C GLU A 92 -6.64 -11.83 18.16
N ARG A 93 -7.08 -13.08 18.33
CA ARG A 93 -8.31 -13.37 19.07
C ARG A 93 -7.97 -13.49 20.55
N ARG A 94 -8.56 -12.62 21.37
CA ARG A 94 -8.45 -12.67 22.84
C ARG A 94 -9.84 -12.91 23.41
N GLY A 95 -10.10 -14.15 23.79
CA GLY A 95 -11.43 -14.61 24.19
C GLY A 95 -12.46 -14.49 23.07
N THR A 96 -13.52 -13.71 23.30
CA THR A 96 -14.60 -13.52 22.33
C THR A 96 -14.28 -12.45 21.28
N PHE A 97 -13.36 -11.53 21.57
CA PHE A 97 -13.13 -10.33 20.76
C PHE A 97 -11.84 -10.42 19.94
N MET A 98 -11.87 -9.79 18.76
CA MET A 98 -10.68 -9.60 17.93
C MET A 98 -9.98 -8.30 18.31
N HIS A 99 -8.68 -8.40 18.48
CA HIS A 99 -7.79 -7.27 18.73
C HIS A 99 -6.88 -7.07 17.53
N TYR A 100 -6.60 -5.81 17.20
CA TYR A 100 -5.78 -5.43 16.06
C TYR A 100 -4.57 -4.63 16.51
N GLN A 101 -3.45 -4.85 15.85
CA GLN A 101 -2.23 -4.08 16.05
C GLN A 101 -1.58 -3.80 14.70
N VAL A 102 -0.80 -2.73 14.61
CA VAL A 102 -0.01 -2.47 13.41
C VAL A 102 1.09 -3.52 13.27
N ASN A 103 1.29 -3.98 12.04
CA ASN A 103 2.44 -4.79 11.70
C ASN A 103 3.68 -3.89 11.49
N GLN A 104 4.54 -3.83 12.50
CA GLN A 104 5.75 -3.02 12.48
C GLN A 104 6.70 -3.37 11.31
N ALA A 105 6.76 -4.64 10.91
CA ALA A 105 7.58 -5.04 9.77
C ALA A 105 7.09 -4.41 8.46
N CYS A 106 5.76 -4.31 8.28
CA CYS A 106 5.18 -3.72 7.09
C CYS A 106 5.35 -2.19 7.04
N LEU A 107 5.33 -1.53 8.21
CA LEU A 107 5.63 -0.10 8.31
C LEU A 107 7.08 0.24 7.97
N ALA A 108 8.03 -0.62 8.36
CA ALA A 108 9.45 -0.44 8.01
C ALA A 108 9.69 -0.58 6.49
N GLU A 109 8.94 -1.45 5.82
CA GLU A 109 9.09 -1.71 4.38
C GLU A 109 8.47 -0.62 3.49
N LEU A 110 7.46 0.12 3.96
CA LEU A 110 6.77 1.13 3.13
C LEU A 110 7.68 2.28 2.66
N PRO A 111 8.48 2.92 3.52
CA PRO A 111 9.45 3.94 3.09
C PRO A 111 10.47 3.38 2.09
N GLU A 112 10.92 2.15 2.30
CA GLU A 112 11.89 1.51 1.40
C GLU A 112 11.27 1.15 0.05
N ALA A 113 10.00 0.72 0.02
CA ALA A 113 9.26 0.52 -1.22
C ALA A 113 9.13 1.82 -2.01
N ALA A 114 8.77 2.93 -1.35
CA ALA A 114 8.71 4.24 -2.00
C ALA A 114 10.09 4.68 -2.54
N ARG A 115 11.16 4.40 -1.78
CA ARG A 115 12.54 4.69 -2.18
C ARG A 115 12.97 3.89 -3.42
N ARG A 116 12.64 2.58 -3.47
CA ARG A 116 12.88 1.72 -4.64
C ARG A 116 12.11 2.17 -5.88
N ILE A 117 10.87 2.62 -5.71
CA ILE A 117 10.05 3.14 -6.83
C ILE A 117 10.65 4.44 -7.40
N LEU A 118 11.10 5.33 -6.53
CA LEU A 118 11.60 6.65 -6.92
C LEU A 118 13.10 6.69 -7.24
N ASN A 119 13.82 5.61 -6.92
CA ASN A 119 15.28 5.48 -7.07
C ASN A 119 16.05 6.63 -6.39
N VAL A 120 15.68 6.94 -5.15
CA VAL A 120 16.23 8.03 -4.32
C VAL A 120 16.97 7.56 -3.07
#